data_AF-A0A0C9W5B8-F1
#
_entry.id   AF-A0A0C9W5B8-F1
#
_cell.length_a   1.000
_cell.length_b   1.000
_cell.length_c   1.000
_cell.angle_alpha   90.00
_cell.angle_beta   90.00
_cell.angle_gamma   90.00
#
_symmetry.space_group_name_H-M   'P 1'
#
loop_
_entity.id
_entity.type
_entity.pdbx_description
1 polymer ?
#
loop_
_entity_poly.entity_id
_entity_poly.type
_entity_poly.pdbx_seq_one_letter_code
_entity_poly.pdbx_strand_id
1 'polypeptide(L)'
;LPEVERRLYQTCKSLTARNGDVCDLYQFVLASDPRTTDEVLPIIGRVSEILQVCHARAQWDGRADYVLIEVFQVAGIAERYQLPLLRSQGWKLVPASALLCAVNVQHNCAANGCTDTAFITVREEREATSKTEKRIEHRSLDDLVLNTAQMRDAIYVQQFRIQAQQLDREQAIHAGAAAEIEAQKIKTQKTRQPPKKALGISR
;
A
#
# COMPACT_ATOMS: atom_id res chain seq x y z
N LEU A 1 -37.90 -23.54 27.47
CA LEU A 1 -36.73 -22.67 27.22
C LEU A 1 -36.62 -22.54 25.71
N PRO A 2 -36.54 -21.32 25.13
CA PRO A 2 -36.39 -21.19 23.70
C PRO A 2 -35.06 -21.80 23.28
N GLU A 3 -35.06 -22.56 22.18
CA GLU A 3 -33.86 -23.06 21.53
C GLU A 3 -32.95 -21.88 21.22
N VAL A 4 -31.89 -21.70 22.01
CA VAL A 4 -30.81 -20.79 21.66
C VAL A 4 -30.19 -21.38 20.42
N GLU A 5 -30.44 -20.76 19.26
CA GLU A 5 -29.77 -21.10 18.01
C GLU A 5 -28.27 -21.27 18.31
N ARG A 6 -27.78 -22.51 18.23
CA ARG A 6 -26.37 -22.79 18.40
C ARG A 6 -25.65 -22.20 17.22
N ARG A 7 -25.17 -20.96 17.37
CA ARG A 7 -24.29 -20.33 16.39
C ARG A 7 -23.09 -21.22 16.16
N LEU A 8 -22.91 -21.67 14.93
CA LEU A 8 -21.76 -22.51 14.55
C LEU A 8 -20.50 -21.66 14.34
N TYR A 9 -20.66 -20.38 14.04
CA TYR A 9 -19.58 -19.43 13.82
C TYR A 9 -19.95 -18.03 14.33
N GLN A 10 -18.92 -17.22 14.57
CA GLN A 10 -19.03 -15.80 14.87
C GLN A 10 -17.99 -15.00 14.08
N THR A 11 -18.31 -13.74 13.82
CA THR A 11 -17.43 -12.82 13.07
C THR A 11 -16.58 -11.98 14.02
N CYS A 12 -15.31 -11.79 13.69
CA CYS A 12 -14.38 -10.94 14.43
C CYS A 12 -14.14 -9.60 13.70
N LYS A 13 -13.71 -8.58 14.43
CA LYS A 13 -13.34 -7.26 13.87
C LYS A 13 -11.88 -7.22 13.39
N SER A 14 -11.03 -8.03 14.01
CA SER A 14 -9.60 -8.08 13.75
C SER A 14 -9.03 -9.45 14.11
N LEU A 15 -7.81 -9.71 13.65
CA LEU A 15 -7.02 -10.90 14.00
C LEU A 15 -5.53 -10.55 14.04
N THR A 16 -4.70 -11.43 14.60
CA THR A 16 -3.24 -11.27 14.58
C THR A 16 -2.62 -12.21 13.54
N ALA A 17 -1.90 -11.65 12.57
CA ALA A 17 -1.14 -12.39 11.57
C ALA A 17 0.10 -13.07 12.19
N ARG A 18 0.75 -13.98 11.44
CA ARG A 18 1.88 -14.77 11.94
C ARG A 18 3.08 -13.93 12.38
N ASN A 19 3.31 -12.78 11.76
CA ASN A 19 4.37 -11.84 12.13
C ASN A 19 4.02 -10.98 13.38
N GLY A 20 2.81 -11.11 13.92
CA GLY A 20 2.31 -10.31 15.04
C GLY A 20 1.55 -9.04 14.66
N ASP A 21 1.41 -8.72 13.37
CA ASP A 21 0.58 -7.59 12.94
C ASP A 21 -0.89 -7.84 13.29
N VAL A 22 -1.59 -6.79 13.71
CA VAL A 22 -3.05 -6.80 13.81
C VAL A 22 -3.62 -6.44 12.45
N CYS A 23 -4.48 -7.32 11.92
CA CYS A 23 -5.17 -7.13 10.65
C CYS A 23 -6.66 -6.90 10.89
N ASP A 24 -7.14 -5.74 10.48
CA ASP A 24 -8.55 -5.37 10.52
C ASP A 24 -9.27 -5.74 9.22
N LEU A 25 -10.60 -5.66 9.24
CA LEU A 25 -11.41 -5.75 8.01
C LEU A 25 -10.96 -4.71 6.97
N TYR A 26 -11.00 -5.10 5.71
CA TYR A 26 -10.61 -4.33 4.52
C TYR A 26 -9.12 -3.98 4.41
N GLN A 27 -8.29 -4.42 5.35
CA GLN A 27 -6.85 -4.29 5.25
C GLN A 27 -6.27 -5.28 4.24
N PHE A 28 -5.21 -4.87 3.54
CA PHE A 28 -4.48 -5.75 2.64
C PHE A 28 -3.45 -6.58 3.41
N VAL A 29 -3.34 -7.85 3.04
CA VAL A 29 -2.52 -8.87 3.71
C VAL A 29 -1.85 -9.77 2.69
N LEU A 30 -0.75 -10.40 3.09
CA LEU A 30 -0.20 -11.56 2.39
C LEU A 30 -0.58 -12.85 3.11
N ALA A 31 -0.95 -13.87 2.35
CA ALA A 31 -1.25 -15.20 2.87
C ALA A 31 -0.41 -16.26 2.17
N SER A 32 0.02 -17.31 2.88
CA SER A 32 0.55 -18.51 2.22
C SER A 32 -0.59 -19.33 1.61
N ASP A 33 -0.34 -20.03 0.50
CA ASP A 33 -1.25 -21.09 0.06
C ASP A 33 -0.82 -22.41 0.73
N PRO A 34 -1.62 -22.97 1.67
CA PRO A 34 -1.26 -24.20 2.37
C PRO A 34 -1.20 -25.43 1.45
N ARG A 35 -1.65 -25.32 0.19
CA ARG A 35 -1.65 -26.41 -0.80
C ARG A 35 -0.40 -26.43 -1.67
N THR A 36 0.47 -25.43 -1.56
CA THR A 36 1.69 -25.33 -2.38
C THR A 36 2.93 -25.29 -1.49
N THR A 37 4.00 -25.92 -1.95
CA THR A 37 5.34 -25.88 -1.33
C THR A 37 5.98 -24.49 -1.45
N ASP A 38 7.02 -24.25 -0.66
CA ASP A 38 7.65 -22.94 -0.35
C ASP A 38 8.11 -22.05 -1.52
N GLU A 39 7.99 -22.50 -2.78
CA GLU A 39 8.43 -21.78 -3.98
C GLU A 39 7.34 -20.91 -4.63
N VAL A 40 6.12 -20.89 -4.10
CA VAL A 40 5.01 -20.10 -4.66
C VAL A 40 4.91 -18.74 -3.97
N LEU A 41 4.77 -17.69 -4.79
CA LEU A 41 4.53 -16.32 -4.32
C LEU A 41 3.34 -16.28 -3.34
N PRO A 42 3.43 -15.51 -2.24
CA PRO A 42 2.29 -15.30 -1.35
C PRO A 42 1.07 -14.76 -2.10
N ILE A 43 -0.11 -15.09 -1.59
CA ILE A 43 -1.37 -14.56 -2.09
C ILE A 43 -1.53 -13.14 -1.57
N ILE A 44 -1.77 -12.19 -2.48
CA ILE A 44 -2.17 -10.83 -2.11
C ILE A 44 -3.67 -10.85 -1.85
N GLY A 45 -4.08 -10.46 -0.65
CA GLY A 45 -5.47 -10.49 -0.21
C GLY A 45 -5.93 -9.18 0.40
N ARG A 46 -7.22 -8.89 0.32
CA ARG A 46 -7.92 -7.90 1.17
C ARG A 46 -8.87 -8.64 2.11
N VAL A 47 -8.74 -8.43 3.41
CA VAL A 47 -9.59 -9.06 4.43
C VAL A 47 -11.03 -8.58 4.25
N SER A 48 -12.00 -9.48 4.13
CA SER A 48 -13.42 -9.10 4.08
C SER A 48 -14.23 -9.66 5.23
N GLU A 49 -13.88 -10.83 5.72
CA GLU A 49 -14.55 -11.43 6.87
C GLU A 49 -13.57 -12.27 7.67
N ILE A 50 -13.72 -12.25 8.99
CA ILE A 50 -12.90 -13.01 9.92
C ILE A 50 -13.84 -13.92 10.70
N LEU A 51 -13.62 -15.22 10.59
CA LEU A 51 -14.51 -16.24 11.14
C LEU A 51 -13.85 -16.97 12.29
N GLN A 52 -14.61 -17.14 13.36
CA GLN A 52 -14.25 -17.96 14.51
C GLN A 52 -15.34 -19.02 14.71
N VAL A 53 -14.94 -20.28 14.74
CA VAL A 53 -15.84 -21.42 14.92
C VAL A 53 -16.20 -21.51 16.39
N CYS A 54 -17.50 -21.53 16.69
CA CYS A 54 -17.98 -21.63 18.05
C CYS A 54 -17.63 -23.00 18.64
N HIS A 55 -17.26 -23.01 19.92
CA HIS A 55 -16.86 -24.19 20.68
C HIS A 55 -15.56 -24.86 20.22
N ALA A 56 -14.89 -24.33 19.18
CA ALA A 56 -13.56 -24.77 18.77
C ALA A 56 -12.48 -24.21 19.70
N ARG A 57 -11.30 -24.87 19.75
CA ARG A 57 -10.18 -24.46 20.61
C ARG A 57 -9.77 -23.00 20.38
N ALA A 58 -9.78 -22.55 19.13
CA ALA A 58 -9.43 -21.19 18.76
C ALA A 58 -10.32 -20.15 19.45
N GLN A 59 -11.62 -20.44 19.66
CA GLN A 59 -12.53 -19.56 20.39
C GLN A 59 -12.09 -19.32 21.84
N TRP A 60 -11.70 -20.40 22.54
CA TRP A 60 -11.23 -20.31 23.93
C TRP A 60 -9.94 -19.50 24.05
N ASP A 61 -9.10 -19.52 23.01
CA ASP A 61 -7.86 -18.77 22.95
C ASP A 61 -8.06 -17.35 22.36
N GLY A 62 -9.29 -16.95 22.03
CA GLY A 62 -9.59 -15.64 21.42
C GLY A 62 -9.06 -15.46 20.00
N ARG A 63 -8.82 -16.55 19.27
CA ARG A 63 -8.22 -16.56 17.92
C ARG A 63 -9.23 -16.89 16.83
N ALA A 64 -9.09 -16.28 15.66
CA ALA A 64 -9.87 -16.64 14.48
C ALA A 64 -9.42 -18.00 13.91
N ASP A 65 -10.34 -18.70 13.25
CA ASP A 65 -10.07 -19.96 12.56
C ASP A 65 -9.82 -19.73 11.07
N TYR A 66 -10.65 -18.88 10.45
CA TYR A 66 -10.61 -18.63 9.01
C TYR A 66 -10.76 -17.15 8.69
N VAL A 67 -10.29 -16.76 7.51
CA VAL A 67 -10.41 -15.43 6.96
C VAL A 67 -10.85 -15.54 5.51
N LEU A 68 -11.92 -14.83 5.17
CA LEU A 68 -12.32 -14.63 3.78
C LEU A 68 -11.55 -13.43 3.24
N ILE A 69 -10.73 -13.67 2.21
CA ILE A 69 -9.96 -12.63 1.53
C ILE A 69 -10.44 -12.48 0.09
N GLU A 70 -10.51 -11.24 -0.38
CA GLU A 70 -10.54 -10.94 -1.81
C GLU A 70 -9.12 -11.05 -2.34
N VAL A 71 -8.90 -11.88 -3.36
CA VAL A 71 -7.58 -12.18 -3.92
C VAL A 71 -7.25 -11.19 -5.03
N PHE A 72 -6.00 -10.74 -5.06
CA PHE A 72 -5.46 -9.85 -6.08
C PHE A 72 -4.25 -10.48 -6.77
N GLN A 73 -4.10 -10.18 -8.06
CA GLN A 73 -2.91 -10.50 -8.82
C GLN A 73 -2.23 -9.23 -9.34
N VAL A 74 -0.92 -9.33 -9.58
CA VAL A 74 -0.17 -8.29 -10.28
C VAL A 74 -0.57 -8.31 -11.75
N ALA A 75 -1.18 -7.23 -12.21
CA ALA A 75 -1.71 -7.10 -13.58
C ALA A 75 -0.88 -6.17 -14.48
N GLY A 76 0.14 -5.50 -13.93
CA GLY A 76 0.99 -4.58 -14.67
C GLY A 76 1.81 -3.67 -13.77
N ILE A 77 2.27 -2.55 -14.32
CA ILE A 77 3.11 -1.56 -13.66
C ILE A 77 2.43 -0.20 -13.70
N ALA A 78 2.33 0.46 -12.55
CA ALA A 78 1.93 1.86 -12.49
C ALA A 78 3.12 2.74 -12.88
N GLU A 79 3.11 3.26 -14.11
CA GLU A 79 4.26 3.96 -14.72
C GLU A 79 4.83 5.09 -13.87
N ARG A 80 3.97 5.90 -13.25
CA ARG A 80 4.40 7.04 -12.41
C ARG A 80 5.16 6.60 -11.17
N TYR A 81 4.76 5.49 -10.56
CA TYR A 81 5.31 5.01 -9.29
C TYR A 81 6.36 3.91 -9.47
N GLN A 82 6.36 3.24 -10.64
CA GLN A 82 7.10 2.01 -10.88
C GLN A 82 6.80 0.95 -9.82
N LEU A 83 5.50 0.81 -9.50
CA LEU A 83 4.96 -0.15 -8.54
C LEU A 83 3.97 -1.12 -9.21
N PRO A 84 3.78 -2.34 -8.68
CA PRO A 84 2.84 -3.31 -9.24
C PRO A 84 1.39 -2.82 -9.16
N LEU A 85 0.65 -2.92 -10.27
CA LEU A 85 -0.80 -2.73 -10.32
C LEU A 85 -1.51 -4.01 -9.90
N LEU A 86 -2.53 -3.89 -9.07
CA LEU A 86 -3.32 -5.01 -8.57
C LEU A 86 -4.67 -5.10 -9.29
N ARG A 87 -5.11 -6.32 -9.56
CA ARG A 87 -6.45 -6.61 -10.08
C ARG A 87 -7.09 -7.72 -9.26
N SER A 88 -8.34 -7.50 -8.84
CA SER A 88 -9.13 -8.52 -8.14
C SER A 88 -9.33 -9.75 -9.02
N GLN A 89 -9.25 -10.93 -8.41
CA GLN A 89 -9.42 -12.24 -9.04
C GLN A 89 -10.55 -13.06 -8.41
N GLY A 90 -11.26 -12.50 -7.43
CA GLY A 90 -12.33 -13.17 -6.70
C GLY A 90 -11.97 -13.44 -5.25
N TRP A 91 -12.56 -14.48 -4.67
CA TRP A 91 -12.58 -14.69 -3.23
C TRP A 91 -11.94 -16.01 -2.84
N LYS A 92 -11.26 -16.04 -1.70
CA LYS A 92 -10.67 -17.26 -1.14
C LYS A 92 -10.82 -17.29 0.37
N LEU A 93 -11.30 -18.42 0.88
CA LEU A 93 -11.25 -18.71 2.31
C LEU A 93 -9.89 -19.31 2.66
N VAL A 94 -9.17 -18.71 3.59
CA VAL A 94 -7.87 -19.19 4.07
C VAL A 94 -7.91 -19.43 5.58
N PRO A 95 -7.12 -20.37 6.12
CA PRO A 95 -6.91 -20.47 7.56
C PRO A 95 -6.32 -19.16 8.10
N ALA A 96 -6.76 -18.71 9.27
CA ALA A 96 -6.21 -17.50 9.89
C ALA A 96 -4.69 -17.61 10.13
N SER A 97 -4.20 -18.82 10.41
CA SER A 97 -2.77 -19.12 10.55
C SER A 97 -1.94 -18.98 9.27
N ALA A 98 -2.58 -18.91 8.10
CA ALA A 98 -1.91 -18.70 6.81
C ALA A 98 -1.62 -17.21 6.54
N LEU A 99 -2.18 -16.28 7.30
CA LEU A 99 -1.87 -14.86 7.17
C LEU A 99 -0.45 -14.56 7.64
N LEU A 100 0.38 -14.06 6.73
CA LEU A 100 1.79 -13.80 6.96
C LEU A 100 1.99 -12.44 7.62
N CYS A 101 1.48 -11.39 6.99
CA CYS A 101 1.67 -10.01 7.41
C CYS A 101 0.65 -9.07 6.75
N ALA A 102 0.54 -7.85 7.27
CA ALA A 102 -0.16 -6.77 6.60
C ALA A 102 0.72 -6.13 5.53
N VAL A 103 0.09 -5.67 4.44
CA VAL A 103 0.78 -4.94 3.37
C VAL A 103 0.12 -3.63 3.03
N ASN A 104 0.95 -2.69 2.60
CA ASN A 104 0.52 -1.39 2.17
C ASN A 104 0.13 -1.44 0.67
N VAL A 105 -1.17 -1.32 0.42
CA VAL A 105 -1.74 -1.11 -0.91
C VAL A 105 -2.37 0.28 -0.94
N GLN A 106 -2.08 1.02 -1.99
CA GLN A 106 -2.49 2.41 -2.14
C GLN A 106 -3.32 2.56 -3.41
N HIS A 107 -4.14 3.60 -3.46
CA HIS A 107 -4.83 3.98 -4.69
C HIS A 107 -3.86 4.65 -5.68
N ASN A 108 -4.00 4.35 -6.96
CA ASN A 108 -3.23 4.97 -8.04
C ASN A 108 -3.75 6.39 -8.34
N CYS A 109 -3.50 7.30 -7.41
CA CYS A 109 -4.01 8.68 -7.49
C CYS A 109 -3.50 9.42 -8.72
N ALA A 110 -2.25 9.16 -9.13
CA ALA A 110 -1.63 9.81 -10.28
C ALA A 110 -2.34 9.50 -11.60
N ALA A 111 -2.79 8.26 -11.81
CA ALA A 111 -3.52 7.89 -13.03
C ALA A 111 -4.97 8.42 -13.04
N ASN A 112 -5.60 8.55 -11.87
CA ASN A 112 -7.01 8.89 -11.76
C ASN A 112 -7.30 10.38 -11.48
N GLY A 113 -6.26 11.20 -11.37
CA GLY A 113 -6.41 12.64 -11.14
C GLY A 113 -7.17 12.96 -9.86
N CYS A 114 -6.91 12.20 -8.79
CA CYS A 114 -7.55 12.42 -7.49
C CYS A 114 -7.18 13.81 -6.94
N THR A 115 -8.17 14.54 -6.43
CA THR A 115 -8.03 15.93 -5.98
C THR A 115 -8.30 16.06 -4.48
N ASP A 116 -7.76 17.10 -3.85
CA ASP A 116 -7.96 17.45 -2.43
C ASP A 116 -9.29 18.18 -2.17
N THR A 117 -10.32 17.85 -2.97
CA THR A 117 -11.64 18.51 -2.99
C THR A 117 -12.54 18.13 -1.83
N ALA A 118 -12.25 17.01 -1.16
CA ALA A 118 -13.02 16.58 0.00
C ALA A 118 -12.53 17.29 1.27
N PHE A 119 -13.48 17.74 2.10
CA PHE A 119 -13.20 18.28 3.44
C PHE A 119 -13.84 17.38 4.49
N ILE A 120 -13.09 17.03 5.53
CA ILE A 120 -13.61 16.31 6.70
C ILE A 120 -13.45 17.20 7.93
N THR A 121 -14.50 17.27 8.73
CA THR A 121 -14.47 17.91 10.04
C THR A 121 -13.55 17.13 10.97
N VAL A 122 -12.51 17.79 11.47
CA VAL A 122 -11.57 17.19 12.41
C VAL A 122 -12.27 17.04 13.76
N ARG A 123 -12.22 15.83 14.32
CA ARG A 123 -12.67 15.59 15.69
C ARG A 123 -11.46 15.61 16.61
N GLU A 124 -11.43 16.53 17.55
CA GLU A 124 -10.44 16.60 18.62
C GLU A 124 -11.15 16.19 19.92
N GLU A 125 -10.54 15.31 20.71
CA GLU A 125 -11.12 14.83 21.99
C GLU A 125 -12.57 14.30 21.91
N ARG A 126 -12.96 13.74 20.74
CA ARG A 126 -14.32 13.26 20.40
C ARG A 126 -15.37 14.35 20.17
N GLU A 127 -15.01 15.62 20.28
CA GLU A 127 -15.86 16.76 19.91
C GLU A 127 -15.63 17.14 18.45
N ALA A 128 -16.71 17.46 17.73
CA ALA A 128 -16.59 18.00 16.38
C ALA A 128 -16.05 19.43 16.48
N THR A 129 -14.88 19.68 15.90
CA THR A 129 -14.31 21.02 15.89
C THR A 129 -14.76 21.80 14.66
N SER A 130 -14.53 23.11 14.64
CA SER A 130 -14.69 23.93 13.44
C SER A 130 -13.55 23.74 12.42
N LYS A 131 -12.52 22.96 12.76
CA LYS A 131 -11.38 22.71 11.87
C LYS A 131 -11.79 21.69 10.82
N THR A 132 -11.46 21.99 9.56
CA THR A 132 -11.62 21.06 8.44
C THR A 132 -10.26 20.71 7.89
N GLU A 133 -10.07 19.44 7.58
CA GLU A 133 -8.89 18.94 6.87
C GLU A 133 -9.27 18.55 5.45
N LYS A 134 -8.41 18.92 4.52
CA LYS A 134 -8.49 18.45 3.14
C LYS A 134 -8.13 16.97 3.08
N ARG A 135 -8.96 16.21 2.40
CA ARG A 135 -8.72 14.80 2.06
C ARG A 135 -8.71 14.63 0.56
N ILE A 136 -7.90 13.68 0.11
CA ILE A 136 -7.89 13.26 -1.28
C ILE A 136 -9.21 12.51 -1.54
N GLU A 137 -9.96 12.99 -2.52
CA GLU A 137 -11.13 12.33 -3.06
C GLU A 137 -10.68 11.33 -4.13
N HIS A 138 -10.73 10.04 -3.79
CA HIS A 138 -10.33 8.97 -4.70
C HIS A 138 -11.41 8.73 -5.76
N ARG A 139 -11.01 8.74 -7.03
CA ARG A 139 -11.83 8.34 -8.18
C ARG A 139 -11.40 6.94 -8.62
N SER A 140 -12.36 6.11 -9.01
CA SER A 140 -12.10 4.71 -9.42
C SER A 140 -11.35 3.91 -8.36
N LEU A 141 -12.07 3.43 -7.34
CA LEU A 141 -11.50 2.83 -6.12
C LEU A 141 -10.71 1.53 -6.35
N ASP A 142 -10.88 0.91 -7.52
CA ASP A 142 -10.29 -0.38 -7.85
C ASP A 142 -8.89 -0.29 -8.48
N ASP A 143 -8.42 0.93 -8.81
CA ASP A 143 -7.06 1.13 -9.35
C ASP A 143 -6.04 1.19 -8.20
N LEU A 144 -5.49 0.03 -7.88
CA LEU A 144 -4.69 -0.23 -6.69
C LEU A 144 -3.23 -0.55 -7.05
N VAL A 145 -2.31 -0.04 -6.24
CA VAL A 145 -0.87 -0.27 -6.35
C VAL A 145 -0.29 -0.86 -5.08
N LEU A 146 0.53 -1.90 -5.21
CA LEU A 146 1.22 -2.52 -4.08
C LEU A 146 2.50 -1.74 -3.76
N ASN A 147 2.65 -1.25 -2.53
CA ASN A 147 3.88 -0.61 -2.09
C ASN A 147 4.96 -1.65 -1.77
N THR A 148 5.81 -1.93 -2.75
CA THR A 148 6.93 -2.88 -2.58
C THR A 148 8.13 -2.31 -1.83
N ALA A 149 8.11 -1.02 -1.46
CA ALA A 149 9.14 -0.37 -0.66
C ALA A 149 8.88 -0.47 0.86
N GLN A 150 7.82 -1.17 1.28
CA GLN A 150 7.57 -1.44 2.70
C GLN A 150 8.76 -2.19 3.32
N MET A 151 9.34 -1.63 4.38
CA MET A 151 10.49 -2.23 5.07
C MET A 151 10.10 -3.41 5.95
N ARG A 152 8.94 -3.34 6.62
CA ARG A 152 8.44 -4.44 7.45
C ARG A 152 7.97 -5.58 6.56
N ASP A 153 8.39 -6.80 6.88
CA ASP A 153 8.07 -8.02 6.11
C ASP A 153 8.54 -7.98 4.65
N ALA A 154 9.60 -7.22 4.39
CA ALA A 154 10.20 -7.07 3.06
C ALA A 154 10.54 -8.42 2.40
N ILE A 155 10.84 -9.46 3.18
CA ILE A 155 11.08 -10.82 2.67
C ILE A 155 9.92 -11.38 1.83
N TYR A 156 8.68 -11.02 2.16
CA TYR A 156 7.50 -11.41 1.41
C TYR A 156 7.13 -10.37 0.35
N VAL A 157 7.19 -9.08 0.71
CA VAL A 157 6.74 -7.99 -0.17
C VAL A 157 7.68 -7.75 -1.36
N GLN A 158 8.99 -7.88 -1.17
CA GLN A 158 9.97 -7.64 -2.24
C GLN A 158 9.92 -8.69 -3.35
N GLN A 159 9.25 -9.83 -3.14
CA GLN A 159 9.05 -10.83 -4.19
C GLN A 159 8.18 -10.30 -5.34
N PHE A 160 7.36 -9.27 -5.07
CA PHE A 160 6.53 -8.59 -6.07
C PHE A 160 7.22 -7.37 -6.71
N ARG A 161 8.47 -7.08 -6.34
CA ARG A 161 9.16 -5.89 -6.81
C ARG A 161 9.42 -5.97 -8.31
N ILE A 162 9.11 -4.89 -9.02
CA ILE A 162 9.53 -4.72 -10.41
C ILE A 162 11.05 -4.62 -10.44
N GLN A 163 11.70 -5.51 -11.18
CA GLN A 163 13.15 -5.49 -11.31
C GLN A 163 13.59 -4.19 -11.99
N ALA A 164 14.34 -3.38 -11.25
CA ALA A 164 14.98 -2.22 -11.83
C ALA A 164 16.02 -2.68 -12.84
N GLN A 165 16.07 -2.02 -13.99
CA GLN A 165 17.16 -2.22 -14.95
C GLN A 165 18.49 -1.95 -14.22
N GLN A 166 19.41 -2.91 -14.28
CA GLN A 166 20.74 -2.67 -13.74
C GLN A 166 21.41 -1.60 -14.58
N LEU A 167 21.81 -0.52 -13.92
CA LEU A 167 22.59 0.54 -14.55
C LEU A 167 24.04 0.06 -14.67
N ASP A 168 24.67 0.35 -15.81
CA ASP A 168 26.12 0.27 -15.92
C ASP A 168 26.73 1.27 -14.93
N ARG A 169 27.46 0.74 -13.96
CA ARG A 169 28.01 1.52 -12.85
C ARG A 169 29.02 2.55 -13.35
N GLU A 170 29.89 2.19 -14.28
CA GLU A 170 30.90 3.13 -14.80
C GLU A 170 30.21 4.24 -15.57
N GLN A 171 29.28 3.88 -16.46
CA GLN A 171 28.50 4.86 -17.21
C GLN A 171 27.72 5.79 -16.28
N ALA A 172 27.09 5.27 -15.23
CA ALA A 172 26.33 6.05 -14.25
C ALA A 172 27.23 7.02 -13.47
N ILE A 173 28.42 6.57 -13.06
CA ILE A 173 29.41 7.43 -12.37
C ILE A 173 29.89 8.55 -13.30
N HIS A 174 30.26 8.22 -14.53
CA HIS A 174 30.74 9.19 -15.50
C HIS A 174 29.66 10.21 -15.88
N ALA A 175 28.44 9.75 -16.15
CA ALA A 175 27.31 10.62 -16.45
C ALA A 175 26.97 11.54 -15.27
N GLY A 176 26.96 11.01 -14.05
CA GLY A 176 26.71 11.79 -12.84
C GLY A 176 27.79 12.86 -12.60
N ALA A 177 29.06 12.50 -12.72
CA ALA A 177 30.17 13.44 -12.59
C ALA A 177 30.14 14.55 -13.66
N ALA A 178 29.86 14.18 -14.91
CA ALA A 178 29.72 15.15 -16.00
C ALA A 178 28.57 16.14 -15.75
N ALA A 179 27.40 15.65 -15.32
CA ALA A 179 26.24 16.47 -15.02
C ALA A 179 26.51 17.45 -13.85
N GLU A 180 27.20 17.01 -12.81
CA GLU A 180 27.57 17.87 -11.67
C GLU A 180 28.56 18.97 -12.10
N ILE A 181 29.59 18.63 -12.88
CA ILE A 181 30.55 19.61 -13.43
C ILE A 181 29.82 20.65 -14.28
N GLU A 182 28.88 20.22 -15.13
CA GLU A 182 28.12 21.12 -15.99
C GLU A 182 27.19 22.05 -15.17
N ALA A 183 26.51 21.52 -14.15
CA ALA A 183 25.69 22.31 -13.24
C ALA A 183 26.52 23.38 -12.50
N GLN A 184 27.74 23.05 -12.08
CA GLN A 184 28.66 24.00 -11.45
C GLN A 184 29.12 25.09 -12.42
N LYS A 185 29.42 24.75 -13.67
CA LYS A 185 29.76 25.74 -14.72
C LYS A 185 28.62 26.72 -14.96
N ILE A 186 27.37 26.24 -15.05
CA ILE A 186 26.18 27.08 -15.24
C ILE A 186 25.98 28.02 -14.04
N LYS A 187 26.12 27.53 -12.80
CA LYS A 187 26.03 28.37 -11.58
C LYS A 187 27.08 29.49 -11.59
N THR A 188 28.32 29.17 -11.97
CA THR A 188 29.44 30.12 -11.99
C THR A 188 29.30 31.17 -13.10
N GLN A 189 28.66 30.82 -14.23
CA GLN A 189 28.35 31.77 -15.29
C GLN A 189 27.20 32.72 -14.92
N LYS A 190 26.17 32.24 -14.21
CA LYS A 190 25.06 33.08 -13.74
C LYS A 190 25.50 34.12 -12.70
N THR A 191 26.42 33.78 -11.80
CA THR A 191 26.99 34.74 -10.83
C THR A 191 27.93 35.77 -11.48
N ARG A 192 28.44 35.50 -12.68
CA ARG A 192 29.33 36.40 -13.42
C ARG A 192 28.61 37.38 -14.36
N GLN A 193 27.33 37.20 -14.66
CA GLN A 193 26.58 38.16 -15.47
C GLN A 193 26.09 39.33 -14.60
N PRO A 194 26.50 40.59 -14.88
CA PRO A 194 26.00 41.75 -14.16
C PRO A 194 24.51 41.98 -14.47
N PRO A 195 23.74 42.59 -13.55
CA PRO A 195 22.32 42.86 -13.77
C PRO A 195 22.13 43.71 -15.03
N LYS A 196 21.26 43.26 -15.93
CA LYS A 196 20.87 44.04 -17.12
C LYS A 196 20.29 45.38 -16.64
N LYS A 197 21.01 46.47 -16.89
CA LYS A 197 20.52 47.84 -16.66
C LYS A 197 19.21 48.00 -17.42
N ALA A 198 18.12 48.30 -16.71
CA ALA A 198 16.87 48.73 -17.32
C ALA A 198 17.16 50.00 -18.12
N LEU A 199 17.00 49.93 -19.45
CA LEU A 199 17.02 51.12 -20.29
C LEU A 199 15.80 51.95 -19.90
N GLY A 200 16.06 53.11 -19.27
CA GLY A 200 15.05 54.11 -19.01
C GLY A 200 14.48 54.63 -20.33
N ILE A 201 13.16 54.53 -20.47
CA ILE A 201 12.41 55.27 -21.48
C ILE A 201 12.08 56.63 -20.85
N SER A 202 12.83 57.66 -21.25
CA SER A 202 12.42 59.05 -21.04
C SER A 202 11.91 59.61 -22.36
N ARG A 203 10.61 59.91 -22.41
CA ARG A 203 10.04 61.13 -23.01
C ARG A 203 8.55 61.21 -22.69
#